data_AF-A0AAW1GR32-F1
#
_entry.id   AF-A0AAW1GR32-F1
#
_cell.length_a   1.000
_cell.length_b   1.000
_cell.length_c   1.000
_cell.angle_alpha   90.00
_cell.angle_beta   90.00
_cell.angle_gamma   90.00
#
_symmetry.space_group_name_H-M   'P 1'
#
loop_
_entity.id
_entity.type
_entity.pdbx_description
1 polymer ?
#
loop_
_entity_poly.entity_id
_entity_poly.type
_entity_poly.pdbx_seq_one_letter_code
_entity_poly.pdbx_strand_id
1 'polypeptide(L)'
;MGNLRNSGELGLQSFSKKVQEIEKQYEKINNHLRKLQDAHEESKAVTKASAMKSIKQRMEKDVDEVQKIARLIKSKIEDLDRDNLSSLQKPGCGKGTAIERTRTTQTVQLKKKLRDKMAEFQTLRENVHQEYREVVERRVYTVTGQRADEETIDQLIETGNSEQIFQRAIQEQG
;
A
#
# COMPACT_ATOMS: atom_id res chain seq x y z
N MET A 1 12.76 -2.08 47.62
CA MET A 1 12.01 -1.27 46.62
C MET A 1 12.71 -1.12 45.27
N GLY A 2 14.02 -1.41 45.11
CA GLY A 2 14.76 -1.15 43.85
C GLY A 2 14.55 -2.14 42.67
N ASN A 3 14.15 -3.39 42.90
CA ASN A 3 14.10 -4.42 41.84
C ASN A 3 12.81 -4.44 40.99
N LEU A 4 11.68 -3.94 41.53
CA LEU A 4 10.38 -3.96 40.83
C LEU A 4 10.31 -2.96 39.67
N ARG A 5 10.97 -1.80 39.84
CA ARG A 5 10.98 -0.71 38.86
C ARG A 5 11.76 -1.09 37.59
N ASN A 6 12.82 -1.88 37.76
CA ASN A 6 13.73 -2.27 36.69
C ASN A 6 13.09 -3.28 35.70
N SER A 7 12.30 -4.25 36.18
CA SER A 7 11.68 -5.26 35.30
C SER A 7 10.58 -4.70 34.40
N GLY A 8 9.77 -3.76 34.89
CA GLY A 8 8.72 -3.12 34.09
C GLY A 8 9.31 -2.19 33.03
N GLU A 9 10.36 -1.46 33.39
CA GLU A 9 11.06 -0.53 32.50
C GLU A 9 11.81 -1.26 31.37
N LEU A 10 12.50 -2.36 31.67
CA LEU A 10 13.08 -3.25 30.65
C LEU A 10 12.00 -3.85 29.73
N GLY A 11 10.85 -4.23 30.30
CA GLY A 11 9.69 -4.70 29.54
C GLY A 11 9.15 -3.65 28.58
N LEU A 12 9.10 -2.38 29.00
CA LEU A 12 8.69 -1.27 28.16
C LEU A 12 9.74 -0.96 27.09
N GLN A 13 11.04 -1.03 27.39
CA GLN A 13 12.10 -0.83 26.41
C GLN A 13 12.03 -1.86 25.28
N SER A 14 11.83 -3.14 25.61
CA SER A 14 11.66 -4.20 24.61
C SER A 14 10.42 -3.98 23.74
N PHE A 15 9.32 -3.52 24.33
CA PHE A 15 8.11 -3.14 23.61
C PHE A 15 8.35 -1.97 22.66
N SER A 16 9.02 -0.91 23.12
CA SER A 16 9.34 0.25 22.28
C SER A 16 10.19 -0.13 21.07
N LYS A 17 11.12 -1.08 21.20
CA LYS A 17 11.88 -1.60 20.04
C LYS A 17 10.96 -2.28 19.01
N LYS A 18 10.01 -3.10 19.45
CA LYS A 18 9.02 -3.74 18.57
C LYS A 18 8.13 -2.71 17.87
N VAL A 19 7.71 -1.66 18.58
CA VAL A 19 6.97 -0.53 18.01
C VAL A 19 7.79 0.16 16.90
N GLN A 20 9.05 0.48 17.17
CA GLN A 20 9.94 1.11 16.18
C GLN A 20 10.16 0.23 14.94
N GLU A 21 10.24 -1.09 15.10
CA GLU A 21 10.33 -2.00 13.95
C GLU A 21 9.09 -1.97 13.07
N ILE A 22 7.90 -1.87 13.69
CA ILE A 22 6.63 -1.74 12.97
C ILE A 22 6.56 -0.37 12.28
N GLU A 23 6.98 0.70 12.95
CA GLU A 23 7.08 2.04 12.35
C GLU A 23 7.98 2.06 11.12
N LYS A 24 9.13 1.37 11.16
CA LYS A 24 9.98 1.20 9.97
C LYS A 24 9.29 0.48 8.82
N GLN A 25 8.40 -0.48 9.10
CA GLN A 25 7.62 -1.12 8.03
C GLN A 25 6.56 -0.16 7.44
N TYR A 26 5.95 0.71 8.26
CA TYR A 26 5.07 1.75 7.74
C TYR A 26 5.77 2.69 6.76
N GLU A 27 7.02 3.06 7.05
CA GLU A 27 7.78 3.90 6.11
C GLU A 27 8.06 3.19 4.79
N LYS A 28 8.17 1.85 4.78
CA LYS A 28 8.25 1.10 3.53
C LYS A 28 6.94 1.14 2.75
N ILE A 29 5.78 1.03 3.42
CA ILE A 29 4.48 1.22 2.75
C ILE A 29 4.43 2.60 2.10
N ASN A 30 4.74 3.68 2.84
CA ASN A 30 4.75 5.04 2.29
C ASN A 30 5.63 5.16 1.04
N ASN A 31 6.81 4.53 1.04
CA ASN A 31 7.69 4.53 -0.12
C ASN A 31 7.11 3.79 -1.33
N HIS A 32 6.44 2.65 -1.14
CA HIS A 32 5.79 1.93 -2.24
C HIS A 32 4.55 2.68 -2.76
N LEU A 33 3.76 3.31 -1.88
CA LEU A 33 2.64 4.15 -2.31
C LEU A 33 3.09 5.32 -3.18
N ARG A 34 4.19 5.99 -2.80
CA ARG A 34 4.79 7.05 -3.61
C ARG A 34 5.25 6.53 -4.97
N LYS A 35 5.97 5.40 -5.00
CA LYS A 35 6.41 4.79 -6.28
C LYS A 35 5.25 4.40 -7.19
N LEU A 36 4.16 3.89 -6.61
CA LEU A 36 2.94 3.56 -7.33
C LEU A 36 2.33 4.82 -7.96
N GLN A 37 2.22 5.92 -7.21
CA GLN A 37 1.76 7.20 -7.75
C GLN A 37 2.69 7.72 -8.86
N ASP A 38 4.00 7.73 -8.64
CA ASP A 38 4.98 8.24 -9.61
C ASP A 38 4.93 7.44 -10.91
N ALA A 39 4.83 6.11 -10.82
CA ALA A 39 4.69 5.22 -11.98
C ALA A 39 3.36 5.43 -12.71
N HIS A 40 2.27 5.71 -11.98
CA HIS A 40 0.99 6.07 -12.59
C HIS A 40 1.06 7.39 -13.35
N GLU A 41 1.64 8.43 -12.77
CA GLU A 41 1.85 9.71 -13.46
C GLU A 41 2.72 9.54 -14.71
N GLU A 42 3.77 8.72 -14.65
CA GLU A 42 4.60 8.38 -15.82
C GLU A 42 3.77 7.70 -16.92
N SER A 43 2.84 6.80 -16.55
CA SER A 43 1.98 6.09 -17.50
C SER A 43 1.13 7.02 -18.36
N LYS A 44 0.69 8.17 -17.80
CA LYS A 44 -0.18 9.13 -18.49
C LYS A 44 0.51 9.74 -19.72
N ALA A 45 1.83 9.91 -19.68
CA ALA A 45 2.61 10.54 -20.76
C ALA A 45 3.18 9.55 -21.78
N VAL A 46 3.29 8.26 -21.44
CA VAL A 46 3.94 7.26 -22.30
C VAL A 46 3.01 6.74 -23.39
N THR A 47 3.53 6.70 -24.63
CA THR A 47 2.81 6.21 -25.82
C THR A 47 3.31 4.86 -26.34
N LYS A 48 4.54 4.45 -25.99
CA LYS A 48 5.13 3.18 -26.43
C LYS A 48 4.58 2.00 -25.62
N ALA A 49 4.12 0.93 -26.27
CA ALA A 49 3.54 -0.24 -25.61
C ALA A 49 4.54 -0.94 -24.66
N SER A 50 5.81 -1.07 -25.07
CA SER A 50 6.86 -1.70 -24.25
C SER A 50 7.16 -0.93 -22.95
N ALA A 51 7.17 0.40 -23.01
CA ALA A 51 7.33 1.25 -21.85
C ALA A 51 6.09 1.17 -20.94
N MET A 52 4.88 1.21 -21.51
CA MET A 52 3.63 1.03 -20.76
C MET A 52 3.59 -0.30 -20.00
N LYS A 53 3.95 -1.39 -20.67
CA LYS A 53 4.05 -2.73 -20.05
C LYS A 53 5.04 -2.74 -18.88
N SER A 54 6.19 -2.09 -19.04
CA SER A 54 7.21 -2.00 -17.99
C SER A 54 6.72 -1.18 -16.79
N ILE A 55 5.97 -0.09 -17.03
CA ILE A 55 5.35 0.73 -15.99
C ILE A 55 4.31 -0.09 -15.21
N LYS A 56 3.43 -0.81 -15.92
CA LYS A 56 2.42 -1.70 -15.32
C LYS A 56 3.05 -2.75 -14.40
N GLN A 57 4.11 -3.42 -14.85
CA GLN A 57 4.83 -4.41 -14.04
C GLN A 57 5.44 -3.81 -12.76
N ARG A 58 5.95 -2.57 -12.82
CA ARG A 58 6.44 -1.88 -11.61
C ARG A 58 5.30 -1.57 -10.65
N MET A 59 4.17 -1.06 -11.15
CA MET A 59 2.99 -0.77 -10.32
C MET A 59 2.45 -2.04 -9.64
N GLU A 60 2.33 -3.14 -10.38
CA GLU A 60 1.92 -4.46 -9.85
C GLU A 60 2.87 -4.92 -8.72
N LYS A 61 4.18 -4.78 -8.94
CA LYS A 61 5.18 -5.09 -7.91
C LYS A 61 5.03 -4.24 -6.65
N ASP A 62 4.82 -2.93 -6.79
CA ASP A 62 4.64 -2.05 -5.63
C ASP A 62 3.34 -2.36 -4.87
N VAL A 63 2.26 -2.70 -5.59
CA VAL A 63 1.00 -3.22 -5.01
C VAL A 63 1.25 -4.49 -4.19
N ASP A 64 1.97 -5.46 -4.74
CA ASP A 64 2.30 -6.72 -4.06
C ASP A 64 3.13 -6.49 -2.79
N GLU A 65 4.14 -5.62 -2.87
CA GLU A 65 4.98 -5.28 -1.72
C GLU A 65 4.20 -4.58 -0.61
N VAL A 66 3.29 -3.65 -0.93
CA VAL A 66 2.38 -3.04 0.06
C VAL A 66 1.58 -4.13 0.78
N GLN A 67 0.99 -5.08 0.04
CA GLN A 67 0.20 -6.16 0.64
C GLN A 67 1.04 -7.11 1.51
N LYS A 68 2.27 -7.44 1.11
CA LYS A 68 3.18 -8.26 1.92
C LYS A 68 3.56 -7.55 3.22
N ILE A 69 3.93 -6.27 3.13
CA ILE A 69 4.32 -5.49 4.31
C ILE A 69 3.14 -5.28 5.24
N ALA A 70 1.94 -5.02 4.72
CA ALA A 70 0.73 -4.88 5.52
C ALA A 70 0.40 -6.15 6.32
N ARG A 71 0.54 -7.34 5.70
CA ARG A 71 0.39 -8.63 6.39
C ARG A 71 1.43 -8.81 7.49
N LEU A 72 2.69 -8.43 7.24
CA LEU A 72 3.76 -8.48 8.23
C LEU A 72 3.47 -7.54 9.42
N ILE A 73 3.03 -6.30 9.15
CA ILE A 73 2.65 -5.34 10.20
C ILE A 73 1.50 -5.90 11.04
N LYS A 74 0.46 -6.43 10.39
CA LYS A 74 -0.68 -7.05 11.07
C LYS A 74 -0.23 -8.14 12.04
N SER A 75 0.61 -9.08 11.57
CA SER A 75 1.15 -10.15 12.41
C SER A 75 1.97 -9.59 13.58
N LYS A 76 2.85 -8.61 13.35
CA LYS A 76 3.63 -7.98 14.45
C LYS A 76 2.74 -7.27 15.48
N ILE A 77 1.62 -6.66 15.05
CA ILE A 77 0.66 -6.04 15.96
C ILE A 77 -0.09 -7.10 16.78
N GLU A 78 -0.50 -8.20 16.16
CA GLU A 78 -1.12 -9.33 16.88
C GLU A 78 -0.16 -9.95 17.91
N ASP A 79 1.14 -9.98 17.60
CA ASP A 79 2.17 -10.40 18.56
C ASP A 79 2.29 -9.41 19.73
N LEU A 80 2.21 -8.10 19.46
CA LEU A 80 2.18 -7.07 20.50
C LEU A 80 0.96 -7.22 21.42
N ASP A 81 -0.21 -7.57 20.89
CA ASP A 81 -1.39 -7.82 21.72
C ASP A 81 -1.16 -8.99 22.68
N ARG A 82 -0.61 -10.11 22.19
CA ARG A 82 -0.29 -11.28 23.03
C ARG A 82 0.75 -10.95 24.09
N ASP A 83 1.76 -10.16 23.73
CA ASP A 83 2.77 -9.65 24.65
C ASP A 83 2.18 -8.73 25.71
N ASN A 84 1.21 -7.88 25.35
CA ASN A 84 0.55 -6.98 26.29
C ASN A 84 -0.24 -7.76 27.34
N LEU A 85 -0.97 -8.79 26.91
CA LEU A 85 -1.68 -9.69 27.83
C LEU A 85 -0.72 -10.41 28.77
N SER A 86 0.38 -10.94 28.23
CA SER A 86 1.42 -11.63 29.03
C SER A 86 2.13 -10.67 29.99
N SER A 87 2.26 -9.40 29.62
CA SER A 87 2.90 -8.38 30.45
C SER A 87 2.09 -8.08 31.72
N LEU A 88 0.78 -8.34 31.75
CA LEU A 88 -0.06 -8.09 32.93
C LEU A 88 0.35 -8.93 34.14
N GLN A 89 0.92 -10.12 33.91
CA GLN A 89 1.38 -11.03 34.96
C GLN A 89 2.74 -10.60 35.56
N LYS A 90 3.40 -9.60 34.96
CA LYS A 90 4.70 -9.13 35.43
C LYS A 90 4.55 -8.11 36.56
N PRO A 91 5.44 -8.13 37.56
CA PRO A 91 5.42 -7.14 38.63
C PRO A 91 5.51 -5.71 38.09
N GLY A 92 4.62 -4.83 38.58
CA GLY A 92 4.58 -3.42 38.16
C GLY A 92 3.89 -3.15 36.82
N CYS A 93 3.40 -4.17 36.12
CA CYS A 93 2.74 -4.07 34.82
C CYS A 93 1.26 -4.47 34.85
N GLY A 94 0.66 -4.57 36.05
CA GLY A 94 -0.74 -4.95 36.22
C GLY A 94 -1.71 -3.97 35.56
N LYS A 95 -2.99 -4.37 35.54
CA LYS A 95 -4.08 -3.57 34.96
C LYS A 95 -4.13 -2.17 35.57
N GLY A 96 -4.26 -1.13 34.74
CA GLY A 96 -4.35 0.25 35.20
C GLY A 96 -3.01 0.87 35.61
N THR A 97 -1.89 0.16 35.42
CA THR A 97 -0.56 0.76 35.56
C THR A 97 -0.23 1.66 34.37
N ALA A 98 0.69 2.61 34.56
CA ALA A 98 1.16 3.46 33.47
C ALA A 98 1.76 2.64 32.31
N ILE A 99 2.51 1.58 32.63
CA ILE A 99 3.13 0.69 31.64
C ILE A 99 2.06 -0.01 30.79
N GLU A 100 1.05 -0.60 31.43
CA GLU A 100 -0.06 -1.25 30.72
C GLU A 100 -0.78 -0.25 29.80
N ARG A 101 -1.18 0.92 30.32
CA ARG A 101 -1.88 1.94 29.52
C ARG A 101 -1.05 2.39 28.32
N THR A 102 0.25 2.63 28.50
CA THR A 102 1.14 3.04 27.41
C THR A 102 1.19 1.97 26.31
N ARG A 103 1.40 0.70 26.69
CA ARG A 103 1.48 -0.41 25.74
C ARG A 103 0.17 -0.60 24.97
N THR A 104 -0.96 -0.59 25.68
CA THR A 104 -2.30 -0.71 25.11
C THR A 104 -2.58 0.44 24.13
N THR A 105 -2.34 1.68 24.55
CA THR A 105 -2.57 2.88 23.73
C THR A 105 -1.74 2.86 22.46
N GLN A 106 -0.43 2.57 22.55
CA GLN A 106 0.45 2.52 21.38
C GLN A 106 0.04 1.39 20.43
N THR A 107 -0.37 0.23 20.95
CA THR A 107 -0.83 -0.89 20.12
C THR A 107 -2.13 -0.55 19.37
N VAL A 108 -3.08 0.12 20.03
CA VAL A 108 -4.31 0.63 19.39
C VAL A 108 -3.99 1.67 18.31
N GLN A 109 -3.04 2.58 18.56
CA GLN A 109 -2.60 3.56 17.56
C GLN A 109 -1.99 2.88 16.33
N LEU A 110 -1.16 1.84 16.52
CA LEU A 110 -0.61 1.07 15.41
C LEU A 110 -1.71 0.36 14.60
N LYS A 111 -2.74 -0.21 15.25
CA LYS A 111 -3.90 -0.80 14.55
C LYS A 111 -4.64 0.23 13.69
N LYS A 112 -4.92 1.40 14.27
CA LYS A 112 -5.56 2.50 13.56
C LYS A 112 -4.71 2.95 12.37
N LYS A 113 -3.40 3.13 12.57
CA LYS A 113 -2.46 3.50 11.49
C LYS A 113 -2.48 2.49 10.34
N LEU A 114 -2.55 1.18 10.63
CA LEU A 114 -2.65 0.14 9.59
C LEU A 114 -3.91 0.32 8.76
N ARG A 115 -5.06 0.42 9.44
CA ARG A 115 -6.35 0.57 8.78
C ARG A 115 -6.39 1.82 7.91
N ASP A 116 -5.96 2.95 8.45
CA ASP A 116 -5.97 4.24 7.75
C ASP A 116 -5.04 4.17 6.51
N LYS A 117 -3.86 3.54 6.63
CA LYS A 117 -2.94 3.34 5.50
C LYS A 117 -3.46 2.38 4.43
N MET A 118 -4.18 1.33 4.83
CA MET A 118 -4.79 0.41 3.87
C MET A 118 -5.98 1.05 3.14
N ALA A 119 -6.71 1.96 3.80
CA ALA A 119 -7.74 2.76 3.13
C ALA A 119 -7.13 3.71 2.09
N GLU A 120 -6.06 4.44 2.44
CA GLU A 120 -5.31 5.29 1.51
C GLU A 120 -4.80 4.49 0.30
N PHE A 121 -4.23 3.32 0.54
CA PHE A 121 -3.78 2.41 -0.53
C PHE A 121 -4.92 1.99 -1.46
N GLN A 122 -6.08 1.64 -0.90
CA GLN A 122 -7.22 1.21 -1.69
C GLN A 122 -7.76 2.35 -2.57
N THR A 123 -7.90 3.56 -2.00
CA THR A 123 -8.28 4.76 -2.77
C THR A 123 -7.27 5.06 -3.88
N LEU A 124 -5.97 4.97 -3.60
CA LEU A 124 -4.94 5.16 -4.63
C LEU A 124 -5.08 4.13 -5.75
N ARG A 125 -5.24 2.85 -5.41
CA ARG A 125 -5.37 1.78 -6.39
C ARG A 125 -6.59 1.95 -7.29
N GLU A 126 -7.72 2.38 -6.72
CA GLU A 126 -8.94 2.70 -7.46
C GLU A 126 -8.74 3.87 -8.41
N ASN A 127 -8.13 4.97 -7.93
CA ASN A 127 -7.83 6.14 -8.75
C ASN A 127 -6.88 5.81 -9.90
N VAL A 128 -5.81 5.04 -9.64
CA VAL A 128 -4.87 4.58 -10.67
C VAL A 128 -5.60 3.79 -11.76
N HIS A 129 -6.47 2.87 -11.35
CA HIS A 129 -7.23 2.05 -12.30
C HIS A 129 -8.21 2.88 -13.14
N GLN A 130 -8.99 3.75 -12.49
CA GLN A 130 -9.98 4.59 -13.15
C GLN A 130 -9.33 5.60 -14.12
N GLU A 131 -8.30 6.31 -13.67
CA GLU A 131 -7.61 7.29 -14.51
C GLU A 131 -6.90 6.62 -15.69
N TYR A 132 -6.32 5.43 -15.48
CA TYR A 132 -5.70 4.68 -16.58
C TYR A 132 -6.73 4.28 -17.63
N ARG A 133 -7.90 3.81 -17.20
CA ARG A 133 -9.02 3.50 -18.10
C ARG A 133 -9.41 4.71 -18.94
N GLU A 134 -9.60 5.87 -18.30
CA GLU A 134 -9.95 7.10 -19.01
C GLU A 134 -8.88 7.54 -20.01
N VAL A 135 -7.59 7.34 -19.69
CA VAL A 135 -6.50 7.64 -20.63
C VAL A 135 -6.56 6.73 -21.85
N VAL A 136 -6.84 5.44 -21.67
CA VAL A 136 -6.99 4.49 -22.78
C VAL A 136 -8.21 4.85 -23.63
N GLU A 137 -9.36 5.11 -23.01
CA GLU A 137 -10.60 5.53 -23.68
C GLU A 137 -10.41 6.80 -24.53
N ARG A 138 -9.82 7.84 -23.93
CA ARG A 138 -9.54 9.11 -24.64
C ARG A 138 -8.61 8.88 -25.83
N ARG A 139 -7.56 8.08 -25.67
CA ARG A 139 -6.62 7.76 -26.76
C ARG A 139 -7.31 7.02 -27.89
N VAL A 140 -8.13 6.01 -27.59
CA VAL A 140 -8.90 5.29 -28.62
C VAL A 140 -9.81 6.25 -29.39
N TYR A 141 -10.53 7.12 -28.70
CA TYR A 141 -11.39 8.10 -29.35
C TYR A 141 -10.62 9.10 -30.21
N THR A 142 -9.51 9.65 -29.73
CA THR A 142 -8.69 10.59 -30.51
C THR A 142 -8.16 9.98 -31.80
N VAL A 143 -7.89 8.67 -31.79
CA VAL A 143 -7.27 7.95 -32.90
C VAL A 143 -8.29 7.44 -33.92
N THR A 144 -9.39 6.86 -33.41
CA THR A 144 -10.40 6.21 -34.24
C THR A 144 -11.58 7.13 -34.57
N GLY A 145 -11.76 8.22 -33.82
CA GLY A 145 -12.96 9.06 -33.87
C GLY A 145 -14.20 8.41 -33.24
N GLN A 146 -14.09 7.20 -32.69
CA GLN A 146 -15.20 6.42 -32.16
C GLN A 146 -14.97 6.07 -30.69
N ARG A 147 -16.05 6.00 -29.91
CA ARG A 147 -16.00 5.47 -28.54
C ARG A 147 -16.01 3.95 -28.62
N ALA A 148 -14.97 3.32 -28.10
CA ALA A 148 -14.95 1.88 -27.88
C ALA A 148 -15.88 1.52 -26.71
N ASP A 149 -16.44 0.31 -26.77
CA ASP A 149 -17.19 -0.29 -25.66
C ASP A 149 -16.27 -0.68 -24.49
N GLU A 150 -16.87 -0.96 -23.33
CA GLU A 150 -16.12 -1.24 -22.11
C GLU A 150 -15.21 -2.48 -22.21
N GLU A 151 -15.65 -3.53 -22.91
CA GLU A 151 -14.89 -4.78 -23.06
C GLU A 151 -13.63 -4.54 -23.90
N THR A 152 -13.75 -3.78 -25.00
CA THR A 152 -12.61 -3.38 -25.83
C THR A 152 -11.57 -2.61 -25.02
N ILE A 153 -12.00 -1.69 -24.14
CA ILE A 153 -11.09 -0.92 -23.28
C ILE A 153 -10.37 -1.82 -22.29
N ASP A 154 -11.08 -2.75 -21.65
CA ASP A 154 -10.48 -3.72 -20.73
C ASP A 154 -9.44 -4.61 -21.41
N GLN A 155 -9.74 -5.11 -22.61
CA GLN A 155 -8.78 -5.88 -23.41
C GLN A 155 -7.52 -5.06 -23.75
N LEU A 156 -7.65 -3.77 -24.05
CA LEU A 156 -6.50 -2.89 -24.32
C LEU A 156 -5.66 -2.62 -23.08
N ILE A 157 -6.29 -2.48 -21.91
CA ILE A 157 -5.63 -2.34 -20.61
C ILE A 157 -4.87 -3.61 -20.24
N GLU A 158 -5.46 -4.78 -20.51
CA GLU A 158 -4.85 -6.08 -20.22
C GLU A 158 -3.66 -6.36 -21.13
N THR A 159 -3.86 -6.18 -22.44
CA THR A 159 -2.87 -6.52 -23.47
C THR A 159 -1.79 -5.45 -23.66
N GLY A 160 -2.07 -4.20 -23.25
CA GLY A 160 -1.20 -3.04 -23.51
C GLY A 160 -1.10 -2.69 -25.00
N ASN A 161 -2.02 -3.20 -25.81
CA ASN A 161 -1.89 -3.25 -27.27
C ASN A 161 -2.51 -2.03 -27.98
N SER A 162 -2.52 -0.88 -27.30
CA SER A 162 -3.01 0.37 -27.88
C SER A 162 -2.30 0.73 -29.19
N GLU A 163 -1.03 0.33 -29.35
CA GLU A 163 -0.20 0.53 -30.54
C GLU A 163 -0.81 -0.06 -31.82
N GLN A 164 -1.50 -1.21 -31.75
CA GLN A 164 -2.16 -1.78 -32.93
C GLN A 164 -3.37 -0.96 -33.37
N ILE A 165 -4.11 -0.35 -32.44
CA ILE A 165 -5.19 0.58 -32.78
C ILE A 165 -4.63 1.82 -33.48
N PHE A 166 -3.53 2.37 -32.98
CA PHE A 166 -2.84 3.49 -33.64
C PHE A 166 -2.42 3.11 -35.07
N GLN A 167 -1.84 1.93 -35.28
CA GLN A 167 -1.42 1.48 -36.62
C GLN A 167 -2.60 1.29 -37.58
N ARG A 168 -3.71 0.69 -37.12
CA ARG A 168 -4.90 0.50 -37.96
C ARG A 168 -5.55 1.82 -38.36
N ALA A 169 -5.73 2.73 -37.41
CA ALA A 169 -6.35 4.02 -37.72
C ALA A 169 -5.53 4.88 -38.70
N ILE A 170 -4.19 4.78 -38.66
CA ILE A 170 -3.32 5.42 -39.65
C ILE A 170 -3.50 4.81 -41.05
N GLN A 171 -3.71 3.49 -41.15
CA GLN A 171 -3.94 2.80 -42.42
C GLN A 171 -5.33 3.08 -43.01
N GLU A 172 -6.33 3.37 -42.17
CA GLU A 172 -7.71 3.65 -42.61
C GLU A 172 -7.95 5.12 -43.01
N GLN A 173 -7.08 6.04 -42.56
CA GLN A 173 -7.14 7.48 -42.91
C GLN A 173 -6.17 7.89 -44.03
N GLY A 174 -5.33 6.97 -44.53
CA GLY A 174 -4.38 7.20 -45.64
C GLY A 174 -4.87 6.59 -46.95
#